data_AF-A0A1Q2YBZ6-F1
#
_entry.id   AF-A0A1Q2YBZ6-F1
#
_cell.length_a   1.000
_cell.length_b   1.000
_cell.length_c   1.000
_cell.angle_alpha   90.00
_cell.angle_beta   90.00
_cell.angle_gamma   90.00
#
_symmetry.space_group_name_H-M   'P 1'
#
loop_
_entity.id
_entity.type
_entity.pdbx_description
1 polymer ?
#
loop_
_entity_poly.entity_id
_entity_poly.type
_entity_poly.pdbx_seq_one_letter_code
_entity_poly.pdbx_strand_id
1 'polypeptide(L)'
;MKKNERSYSSNSSTSSTSFCLPSNPPNDPKLLLKRTQMYETKYPVRLLIKSASGILRNARAYDREGAREDAFVLYSRFVDLVANRIATNVELKNSRSAYRGNPQSKEGELYYSFSQLLPSLAIAMERSELLMNDMRKEYDEYKKLERAREEIRDLQKRKFSERKEREERELLERKKDIERRKSSIHSDDRELLKKLRSLSDSSFTDIQNPLQMKLPSYPSLNDIAIADEDSHTEAMLKPKDTPFSSLNKLTQSFSSSKMTQDVNHKTMNFTEGGAPLRTIFLPAELSDSFLQIAKSNTMNKLETCGILVGKLNRNAFFITHLLIPEQDSTSETCSTKDEEKMFEYIDNEDPDLFILGWIHTHPTQSCFLSSIDLHTQNSYQIMLNEAIAIVCSPSDQFPKKLGVFRLTDPPGIPTITNCSKTGFHPHHEPNLYTDCNRISNKQVDTGHVVIKAGLPLKIKDLRA
;
A
#
# COMPACT_ATOMS: atom_id res chain seq x y z
N MET A 1 22.83 -61.48 36.16
CA MET A 1 21.73 -61.85 35.23
C MET A 1 20.44 -61.17 35.67
N LYS A 2 19.60 -60.79 34.70
CA LYS A 2 18.35 -59.99 34.78
C LYS A 2 18.51 -58.47 34.64
N LYS A 3 18.46 -58.03 33.37
CA LYS A 3 18.05 -56.70 32.94
C LYS A 3 16.54 -56.57 33.13
N ASN A 4 16.08 -55.47 33.71
CA ASN A 4 14.68 -55.06 33.74
C ASN A 4 14.48 -53.97 32.68
N GLU A 5 13.61 -54.23 31.71
CA GLU A 5 13.10 -53.27 30.75
C GLU A 5 12.10 -52.34 31.44
N ARG A 6 12.27 -51.02 31.28
CA ARG A 6 11.23 -50.03 31.55
C ARG A 6 11.05 -49.17 30.31
N SER A 7 9.86 -49.27 29.75
CA SER A 7 9.29 -48.48 28.67
C SER A 7 9.18 -47.00 29.08
N TYR A 8 9.73 -46.12 28.25
CA TYR A 8 9.48 -44.68 28.30
C TYR A 8 8.44 -44.32 27.24
N SER A 9 7.24 -43.93 27.68
CA SER A 9 6.21 -43.33 26.85
C SER A 9 6.52 -41.84 26.66
N SER A 10 6.73 -41.44 25.42
CA SER A 10 6.93 -40.06 24.98
C SER A 10 5.62 -39.27 25.01
N ASN A 11 5.50 -38.28 25.90
CA ASN A 11 4.46 -37.25 25.82
C ASN A 11 4.93 -36.13 24.88
N SER A 12 4.45 -36.14 23.63
CA SER A 12 4.57 -35.02 22.71
C SER A 12 3.36 -34.08 22.86
N SER A 13 3.51 -33.02 23.64
CA SER A 13 2.56 -31.90 23.67
C SER A 13 2.81 -31.01 22.45
N THR A 14 2.06 -31.22 21.38
CA THR A 14 2.03 -30.31 20.23
C THR A 14 1.22 -29.07 20.60
N SER A 15 1.89 -27.96 20.89
CA SER A 15 1.28 -26.64 20.87
C SER A 15 1.00 -26.26 19.42
N SER A 16 -0.28 -26.21 19.03
CA SER A 16 -0.72 -25.68 17.75
C SER A 16 -0.57 -24.16 17.74
N THR A 17 0.65 -23.66 17.51
CA THR A 17 0.87 -22.29 17.09
C THR A 17 0.35 -22.14 15.66
N SER A 18 -0.78 -21.46 15.52
CA SER A 18 -1.33 -21.04 14.23
C SER A 18 -0.34 -20.09 13.55
N PHE A 19 0.41 -20.58 12.57
CA PHE A 19 1.25 -19.78 11.68
C PHE A 19 0.37 -18.97 10.73
N CYS A 20 -0.21 -17.87 11.23
CA CYS A 20 -0.88 -16.89 10.38
C CYS A 20 0.18 -15.99 9.75
N LEU A 21 0.18 -15.85 8.42
CA LEU A 21 1.05 -14.88 7.76
C LEU A 21 0.63 -13.46 8.17
N PRO A 22 1.58 -12.51 8.27
CA PRO A 22 1.22 -11.11 8.47
C PRO A 22 0.29 -10.66 7.34
N SER A 23 -0.69 -9.81 7.69
CA SER A 23 -1.72 -9.34 6.75
C SER A 23 -1.14 -8.56 5.56
N ASN A 24 0.07 -8.03 5.69
CA ASN A 24 0.84 -7.42 4.61
C ASN A 24 2.21 -8.10 4.52
N PRO A 25 2.60 -8.68 3.38
CA PRO A 25 3.94 -9.23 3.20
C PRO A 25 5.00 -8.11 3.15
N PRO A 26 6.23 -8.35 3.61
CA PRO A 26 7.32 -7.40 3.47
C PRO A 26 7.69 -7.19 1.99
N ASN A 27 8.06 -5.97 1.62
CA ASN A 27 8.48 -5.66 0.25
C ASN A 27 9.80 -6.35 -0.12
N ASP A 28 9.93 -6.73 -1.40
CA ASP A 28 11.20 -7.27 -1.91
C ASP A 28 12.29 -6.19 -1.85
N PRO A 29 13.44 -6.45 -1.20
CA PRO A 29 14.55 -5.50 -1.13
C PRO A 29 15.03 -4.98 -2.50
N LYS A 30 14.86 -5.75 -3.58
CA LYS A 30 15.19 -5.31 -4.94
C LYS A 30 14.26 -4.20 -5.43
N LEU A 31 12.96 -4.28 -5.09
CA LEU A 31 11.98 -3.25 -5.43
C LEU A 31 12.26 -1.97 -4.65
N LEU A 32 12.65 -2.09 -3.37
CA LEU A 32 13.06 -0.95 -2.56
C LEU A 32 14.30 -0.26 -3.14
N LEU A 33 15.30 -1.03 -3.57
CA LEU A 33 16.50 -0.47 -4.22
C LEU A 33 16.17 0.24 -5.54
N LYS A 34 15.17 -0.22 -6.29
CA LYS A 34 14.70 0.48 -7.48
C LYS A 34 14.06 1.83 -7.12
N ARG A 35 13.33 1.92 -6.00
CA ARG A 35 12.72 3.17 -5.51
C ARG A 35 13.75 4.22 -5.06
N THR A 36 14.99 3.82 -4.75
CA THR A 36 16.05 4.77 -4.36
C THR A 36 16.62 5.55 -5.54
N GLN A 37 16.43 5.09 -6.77
CA GLN A 37 16.94 5.77 -7.95
C GLN A 37 16.28 7.15 -8.08
N MET A 38 17.10 8.20 -8.02
CA MET A 38 16.62 9.56 -8.27
C MET A 38 16.55 9.82 -9.77
N TYR A 39 15.51 10.51 -10.22
CA TYR A 39 15.43 11.04 -11.58
C TYR A 39 16.67 11.90 -11.91
N GLU A 40 17.11 11.90 -13.16
CA GLU A 40 18.29 12.68 -13.59
C GLU A 40 17.99 14.18 -13.42
N THR A 41 18.77 14.88 -12.59
CA THR A 41 18.46 16.25 -12.18
C THR A 41 19.43 17.24 -12.84
N LYS A 42 18.92 18.13 -13.69
CA LYS A 42 19.69 19.23 -14.32
C LYS A 42 19.74 20.51 -13.48
N TYR A 43 19.41 20.42 -12.18
CA TYR A 43 19.28 21.59 -11.31
C TYR A 43 20.64 22.16 -10.86
N PRO A 44 20.73 23.48 -10.60
CA PRO A 44 21.92 24.12 -10.04
C PRO A 44 22.34 23.51 -8.69
N VAL A 45 23.65 23.46 -8.40
CA VAL A 45 24.19 22.79 -7.20
C VAL A 45 23.66 23.38 -5.90
N ARG A 46 23.51 24.70 -5.84
CA ARG A 46 22.96 25.39 -4.65
C ARG A 46 21.59 24.86 -4.27
N LEU A 47 20.73 24.57 -5.26
CA LEU A 47 19.40 24.01 -5.03
C LEU A 47 19.46 22.54 -4.60
N LEU A 48 20.39 21.76 -5.17
CA LEU A 48 20.62 20.37 -4.77
C LEU A 48 21.06 20.25 -3.30
N ILE A 49 21.94 21.14 -2.84
CA ILE A 49 22.39 21.17 -1.43
C ILE A 49 21.22 21.44 -0.49
N LYS A 50 20.36 22.43 -0.82
CA LYS A 50 19.15 22.72 -0.03
C LYS A 50 18.19 21.54 0.00
N SER A 51 17.98 20.92 -1.16
CA SER A 51 17.12 19.73 -1.29
C SER A 51 17.65 18.57 -0.45
N ALA A 52 18.97 18.38 -0.38
CA ALA A 52 19.58 17.32 0.42
C ALA A 52 19.24 17.47 1.92
N SER A 53 19.29 18.68 2.48
CA SER A 53 18.89 18.93 3.87
C SER A 53 17.44 18.52 4.12
N GLY A 54 16.52 18.89 3.21
CA GLY A 54 15.11 18.51 3.30
C GLY A 54 14.87 17.00 3.20
N ILE A 55 15.56 16.31 2.27
CA ILE A 55 15.48 14.85 2.12
C ILE A 55 15.93 14.15 3.41
N LEU A 56 17.05 14.58 4.00
CA LEU A 56 17.56 14.00 5.24
C LEU A 56 16.61 14.22 6.42
N ARG A 57 16.03 15.43 6.51
CA ARG A 57 15.04 15.77 7.55
C ARG A 57 13.83 14.84 7.47
N ASN A 58 13.28 14.69 6.26
CA ASN A 58 12.18 13.77 5.98
C ASN A 58 12.56 12.32 6.31
N ALA A 59 13.76 11.87 5.92
CA ALA A 59 14.25 10.52 6.23
C ALA A 59 14.25 10.23 7.73
N ARG A 60 14.73 11.18 8.54
CA ARG A 60 14.73 11.09 10.00
C ARG A 60 13.32 11.04 10.58
N ALA A 61 12.37 11.81 10.02
CA ALA A 61 10.98 11.78 10.46
C ALA A 61 10.33 10.40 10.20
N TYR A 62 10.51 9.82 9.01
CA TYR A 62 10.03 8.46 8.74
C TYR A 62 10.66 7.41 9.65
N ASP A 63 11.96 7.55 9.92
CA ASP A 63 12.71 6.64 10.76
C ASP A 63 12.16 6.63 12.20
N ARG A 64 11.82 7.82 12.74
CA ARG A 64 11.18 7.95 14.06
C ARG A 64 9.77 7.38 14.10
N GLU A 65 9.02 7.48 13.01
CA GLU A 65 7.69 6.88 12.89
C GLU A 65 7.71 5.36 12.65
N GLY A 66 8.89 4.76 12.45
CA GLY A 66 9.02 3.35 12.14
C GLY A 66 8.65 2.99 10.69
N ALA A 67 8.49 3.99 9.80
CA ALA A 67 8.31 3.80 8.36
C ALA A 67 9.64 3.45 7.69
N ARG A 68 10.18 2.27 8.03
CA ARG A 68 11.53 1.78 7.70
C ARG A 68 11.85 1.83 6.20
N GLU A 69 10.89 1.48 5.36
CA GLU A 69 11.07 1.44 3.89
C GLU A 69 11.28 2.84 3.30
N ASP A 70 10.43 3.80 3.69
CA ASP A 70 10.51 5.17 3.18
C ASP A 70 11.71 5.90 3.77
N ALA A 71 12.03 5.64 5.04
CA ALA A 71 13.27 6.11 5.67
C ALA A 71 14.50 5.61 4.89
N PHE A 72 14.55 4.31 4.57
CA PHE A 72 15.63 3.74 3.76
C PHE A 72 15.72 4.43 2.39
N VAL A 73 14.60 4.55 1.67
CA VAL A 73 14.58 5.18 0.35
C VAL A 73 15.15 6.60 0.40
N LEU A 74 14.75 7.41 1.39
CA LEU A 74 15.22 8.78 1.51
C LEU A 74 16.66 8.89 2.01
N TYR A 75 17.10 8.06 2.96
CA TYR A 75 18.52 8.02 3.33
C TYR A 75 19.39 7.63 2.14
N SER A 76 19.01 6.62 1.35
CA SER A 76 19.75 6.24 0.14
C SER A 76 19.74 7.33 -0.92
N ARG A 77 18.62 8.03 -1.13
CA ARG A 77 18.55 9.18 -2.03
C ARG A 77 19.45 10.32 -1.56
N PHE A 78 19.47 10.62 -0.26
CA PHE A 78 20.38 11.62 0.31
C PHE A 78 21.85 11.24 0.08
N VAL A 79 22.21 9.98 0.31
CA VAL A 79 23.56 9.47 0.07
C VAL A 79 23.94 9.61 -1.40
N ASP A 80 23.09 9.16 -2.34
CA ASP A 80 23.35 9.30 -3.78
C ASP A 80 23.50 10.77 -4.19
N LEU A 81 22.59 11.62 -3.74
CA LEU A 81 22.60 13.05 -4.05
C LEU A 81 23.89 13.72 -3.57
N VAL A 82 24.27 13.51 -2.31
CA VAL A 82 25.44 14.17 -1.72
C VAL A 82 26.75 13.58 -2.25
N ALA A 83 26.88 12.25 -2.25
CA ALA A 83 28.13 11.56 -2.59
C ALA A 83 28.39 11.48 -4.09
N ASN A 84 27.36 11.27 -4.91
CA ASN A 84 27.53 11.01 -6.35
C ASN A 84 27.19 12.21 -7.22
N ARG A 85 26.20 13.03 -6.85
CA ARG A 85 25.75 14.16 -7.69
C ARG A 85 26.36 15.50 -7.30
N ILE A 86 26.33 15.86 -6.01
CA ILE A 86 26.84 17.14 -5.53
C ILE A 86 28.37 17.12 -5.47
N ALA A 87 28.97 16.10 -4.83
CA ALA A 87 30.42 16.04 -4.64
C ALA A 87 31.22 15.98 -5.96
N THR A 88 30.64 15.46 -7.04
CA THR A 88 31.29 15.34 -8.35
C THR A 88 31.15 16.58 -9.22
N ASN A 89 30.27 17.52 -8.85
CA ASN A 89 29.92 18.69 -9.65
C ASN A 89 31.09 19.68 -9.79
N VAL A 90 31.24 20.26 -10.99
CA VAL A 90 32.30 21.21 -11.34
C VAL A 90 32.19 22.52 -10.55
N GLU A 91 30.98 23.05 -10.34
CA GLU A 91 30.77 24.30 -9.60
C GLU A 91 31.25 24.18 -8.15
N LEU A 92 30.98 23.03 -7.50
CA LEU A 92 31.43 22.77 -6.14
C LEU A 92 32.97 22.68 -6.05
N LYS A 93 33.61 22.05 -7.05
CA LYS A 93 35.08 21.97 -7.13
C LYS A 93 35.71 23.36 -7.23
N ASN A 94 35.10 24.27 -7.98
CA ASN A 94 35.56 25.65 -8.10
C ASN A 94 35.38 26.42 -6.77
N SER A 95 34.25 26.23 -6.08
CA SER A 95 34.01 26.86 -4.77
C SER A 95 34.99 26.39 -3.68
N ARG A 96 35.49 25.15 -3.79
CA ARG A 96 36.44 24.57 -2.82
C ARG A 96 37.74 25.37 -2.68
N SER A 97 38.28 25.92 -3.75
CA SER A 97 39.53 26.71 -3.70
C SER A 97 39.31 28.04 -2.98
N ALA A 98 38.19 28.72 -3.27
CA ALA A 98 37.80 29.95 -2.59
C ALA A 98 37.55 29.72 -1.09
N TYR A 99 36.87 28.63 -0.73
CA TYR A 99 36.62 28.25 0.67
C TYR A 99 37.91 28.04 1.48
N ARG A 100 38.95 27.46 0.88
CA ARG A 100 40.26 27.28 1.55
C ARG A 100 40.94 28.60 1.90
N GLY A 101 40.73 29.64 1.09
CA GLY A 101 41.28 30.98 1.33
C GLY A 101 40.45 31.77 2.32
N ASN A 102 39.14 31.89 2.07
CA ASN A 102 38.20 32.58 2.94
C ASN A 102 36.84 31.86 2.96
N PRO A 103 36.51 31.13 4.05
CA PRO A 103 35.24 30.43 4.22
C PRO A 103 33.99 31.32 4.14
N GLN A 104 34.11 32.62 4.41
CA GLN A 104 33.01 33.59 4.41
C GLN A 104 32.86 34.34 3.08
N SER A 105 33.69 34.02 2.08
CA SER A 105 33.54 34.59 0.73
C SER A 105 32.26 34.08 0.06
N LYS A 106 31.64 34.89 -0.80
CA LYS A 106 30.48 34.47 -1.60
C LYS A 106 30.83 33.27 -2.48
N GLU A 107 32.07 33.20 -2.95
CA GLU A 107 32.60 32.13 -3.78
C GLU A 107 32.85 30.83 -2.97
N GLY A 108 33.10 30.94 -1.66
CA GLY A 108 33.29 29.80 -0.74
C GLY A 108 32.02 29.30 -0.05
N GLU A 109 30.94 30.10 -0.05
CA GLU A 109 29.66 29.80 0.58
C GLU A 109 29.08 28.44 0.14
N LEU A 110 29.16 28.13 -1.16
CA LEU A 110 28.63 26.88 -1.71
C LEU A 110 29.33 25.64 -1.11
N TYR A 111 30.66 25.67 -1.00
CA TYR A 111 31.41 24.58 -0.38
C TYR A 111 31.20 24.54 1.14
N TYR A 112 31.04 25.69 1.80
CA TYR A 112 30.67 25.74 3.21
C TYR A 112 29.35 25.00 3.48
N SER A 113 28.28 25.31 2.73
CA SER A 113 26.99 24.62 2.87
C SER A 113 27.10 23.12 2.61
N PHE A 114 27.88 22.70 1.59
CA PHE A 114 28.15 21.28 1.35
C PHE A 114 28.88 20.61 2.53
N SER A 115 29.86 21.29 3.13
CA SER A 115 30.64 20.74 4.25
C SER A 115 29.77 20.43 5.49
N GLN A 116 28.69 21.18 5.69
CA GLN A 116 27.72 20.94 6.77
C GLN A 116 26.94 19.63 6.58
N LEU A 117 26.86 19.11 5.35
CA LEU A 117 26.18 17.84 5.07
C LEU A 117 27.06 16.61 5.36
N LEU A 118 28.39 16.75 5.38
CA LEU A 118 29.32 15.63 5.48
C LEU A 118 29.16 14.77 6.76
N PRO A 119 28.97 15.36 7.96
CA PRO A 119 28.71 14.55 9.16
C PRO A 119 27.43 13.72 9.02
N SER A 120 26.40 14.32 8.41
CA SER A 120 25.12 13.64 8.20
C SER A 120 25.20 12.58 7.10
N LEU A 121 26.11 12.71 6.13
CA LEU A 121 26.35 11.69 5.10
C LEU A 121 26.77 10.36 5.73
N ALA A 122 27.74 10.37 6.64
CA ALA A 122 28.19 9.15 7.32
C ALA A 122 27.05 8.47 8.09
N ILE A 123 26.28 9.26 8.86
CA ILE A 123 25.13 8.77 9.62
C ILE A 123 24.05 8.19 8.69
N ALA A 124 23.75 8.87 7.58
CA ALA A 124 22.75 8.41 6.63
C ALA A 124 23.17 7.12 5.92
N MET A 125 24.46 6.97 5.58
CA MET A 125 25.01 5.73 5.01
C MET A 125 24.83 4.56 5.98
N GLU A 126 25.32 4.70 7.22
CA GLU A 126 25.18 3.68 8.26
C GLU A 126 23.71 3.32 8.50
N ARG A 127 22.84 4.33 8.61
CA ARG A 127 21.41 4.09 8.86
C ARG A 127 20.73 3.38 7.69
N SER A 128 21.05 3.75 6.45
CA SER A 128 20.51 3.09 5.26
C SER A 128 20.91 1.62 5.16
N GLU A 129 22.15 1.29 5.55
CA GLU A 129 22.64 -0.08 5.56
C GLU A 129 21.94 -0.93 6.64
N LEU A 130 21.80 -0.39 7.85
CA LEU A 130 21.08 -1.04 8.94
C LEU A 130 19.63 -1.35 8.55
N LEU A 131 18.90 -0.37 8.01
CA LEU A 131 17.52 -0.55 7.58
C LEU A 131 17.41 -1.63 6.49
N MET A 132 18.31 -1.65 5.51
CA MET A 132 18.30 -2.69 4.46
C MET A 132 18.59 -4.08 4.99
N ASN A 133 19.54 -4.20 5.90
CA ASN A 133 19.88 -5.48 6.49
C ASN A 133 18.70 -6.05 7.29
N ASP A 134 18.00 -5.21 8.05
CA ASP A 134 16.82 -5.62 8.80
C ASP A 134 15.65 -6.02 7.88
N MET A 135 15.35 -5.21 6.86
CA MET A 135 14.30 -5.54 5.88
C MET A 135 14.62 -6.80 5.07
N ARG A 136 15.88 -7.03 4.72
CA ARG A 136 16.32 -8.26 4.03
C ARG A 136 16.13 -9.50 4.90
N LYS A 137 16.51 -9.43 6.18
CA LYS A 137 16.30 -10.54 7.12
C LYS A 137 14.81 -10.87 7.24
N GLU A 138 13.97 -9.86 7.43
CA GLU A 138 12.51 -10.01 7.52
C GLU A 138 11.91 -10.63 6.25
N TYR A 139 12.36 -10.18 5.06
CA TYR A 139 11.93 -10.74 3.78
C TYR A 139 12.39 -12.20 3.59
N ASP A 140 13.64 -12.53 3.96
CA ASP A 140 14.17 -13.89 3.85
C ASP A 140 13.44 -14.85 4.80
N GLU A 141 13.11 -14.40 6.02
CA GLU A 141 12.29 -15.16 6.97
C GLU A 141 10.86 -15.38 6.45
N TYR A 142 10.23 -14.34 5.91
CA TYR A 142 8.93 -14.43 5.26
C TYR A 142 8.95 -15.46 4.12
N LYS A 143 9.97 -15.42 3.26
CA LYS A 143 10.11 -16.37 2.14
C LYS A 143 10.34 -17.81 2.60
N LYS A 144 11.06 -18.03 3.71
CA LYS A 144 11.21 -19.37 4.31
C LYS A 144 9.87 -19.90 4.81
N LEU A 145 9.10 -19.05 5.51
CA LEU A 145 7.78 -19.41 6.03
C LEU A 145 6.79 -19.72 4.90
N GLU A 146 6.82 -18.94 3.83
CA GLU A 146 5.99 -19.14 2.63
C GLU A 146 6.27 -20.51 1.98
N ARG A 147 7.55 -20.86 1.76
CA ARG A 147 7.96 -22.17 1.22
C ARG A 147 7.55 -23.32 2.13
N ALA A 148 7.79 -23.21 3.44
CA ALA A 148 7.41 -24.25 4.39
C ALA A 148 5.88 -24.50 4.39
N ARG A 149 5.08 -23.43 4.25
CA ARG A 149 3.62 -23.54 4.16
C ARG A 149 3.18 -24.20 2.85
N GLU A 150 3.83 -23.87 1.74
CA GLU A 150 3.59 -24.50 0.44
C GLU A 150 3.93 -25.99 0.47
N GLU A 151 5.08 -26.36 1.05
CA GLU A 151 5.48 -27.75 1.26
C GLU A 151 4.45 -28.53 2.10
N ILE A 152 3.97 -27.93 3.21
CA ILE A 152 2.92 -28.55 4.03
C ILE A 152 1.63 -28.74 3.23
N ARG A 153 1.22 -27.75 2.43
CA ARG A 153 0.02 -27.82 1.59
C ARG A 153 0.15 -28.92 0.54
N ASP A 154 1.32 -29.04 -0.09
CA ASP A 154 1.58 -30.08 -1.09
C ASP A 154 1.64 -31.47 -0.47
N LEU A 155 2.24 -31.61 0.72
CA LEU A 155 2.21 -32.85 1.48
C LEU A 155 0.78 -33.25 1.86
N GLN A 156 -0.05 -32.30 2.26
CA GLN A 156 -1.47 -32.55 2.54
C GLN A 156 -2.22 -33.01 1.28
N LYS A 157 -2.00 -32.36 0.15
CA LYS A 157 -2.59 -32.76 -1.15
C LYS A 157 -2.15 -34.16 -1.57
N ARG A 158 -0.85 -34.49 -1.44
CA ARG A 158 -0.33 -35.83 -1.77
C ARG A 158 -0.95 -36.91 -0.89
N LYS A 159 -0.96 -36.71 0.44
CA LYS A 159 -1.59 -37.66 1.39
C LYS A 159 -3.09 -37.85 1.10
N PHE A 160 -3.78 -36.78 0.72
CA PHE A 160 -5.19 -36.87 0.33
C PHE A 160 -5.37 -37.69 -0.96
N SER A 161 -4.54 -37.45 -1.98
CA SER A 161 -4.56 -38.21 -3.23
C SER A 161 -4.23 -39.69 -3.02
N GLU A 162 -3.19 -40.01 -2.25
CA GLU A 162 -2.80 -41.37 -1.92
C GLU A 162 -3.92 -42.12 -1.18
N ARG A 163 -4.59 -41.45 -0.24
CA ARG A 163 -5.75 -42.02 0.47
C ARG A 163 -6.89 -42.34 -0.50
N LYS A 164 -7.21 -41.42 -1.40
CA LYS A 164 -8.26 -41.59 -2.42
C LYS A 164 -7.94 -42.76 -3.36
N GLU A 165 -6.71 -42.85 -3.87
CA GLU A 165 -6.28 -43.96 -4.73
C GLU A 165 -6.30 -45.31 -4.01
N ARG A 166 -5.98 -45.33 -2.71
CA ARG A 166 -6.07 -46.55 -1.90
C ARG A 166 -7.51 -47.01 -1.74
N GLU A 167 -8.41 -46.09 -1.40
CA GLU A 167 -9.85 -46.37 -1.28
C GLU A 167 -10.43 -46.88 -2.63
N GLU A 168 -10.01 -46.30 -3.76
CA GLU A 168 -10.43 -46.74 -5.09
C GLU A 168 -9.89 -48.14 -5.46
N ARG A 169 -8.62 -48.43 -5.14
CA ARG A 169 -8.03 -49.77 -5.31
C ARG A 169 -8.75 -50.82 -4.48
N GLU A 170 -9.02 -50.54 -3.21
CA GLU A 170 -9.77 -51.45 -2.32
C GLU A 170 -11.20 -51.71 -2.85
N LEU A 171 -11.85 -50.68 -3.42
CA LEU A 171 -13.17 -50.84 -4.06
C LEU A 171 -13.09 -51.73 -5.31
N LEU A 172 -12.07 -51.55 -6.15
CA LEU A 172 -11.87 -52.35 -7.36
C LEU A 172 -11.59 -53.82 -7.02
N GLU A 173 -10.79 -54.07 -6.00
CA GLU A 173 -10.50 -55.42 -5.52
C GLU A 173 -11.76 -56.10 -4.96
N ARG A 174 -12.56 -55.40 -4.14
CA ARG A 174 -13.87 -55.89 -3.69
C ARG A 174 -14.80 -56.22 -4.87
N LYS A 175 -14.82 -55.41 -5.92
CA LYS A 175 -15.62 -55.69 -7.13
C LYS A 175 -15.15 -56.98 -7.82
N LYS A 176 -13.83 -57.17 -7.99
CA LYS A 176 -13.25 -58.39 -8.57
C LYS A 176 -13.56 -59.62 -7.72
N ASP A 177 -13.51 -59.53 -6.40
CA ASP A 177 -13.86 -60.64 -5.51
C ASP A 177 -15.34 -61.01 -5.59
N ILE A 178 -16.24 -60.02 -5.66
CA ILE A 178 -17.67 -60.26 -5.90
C ILE A 178 -17.86 -60.97 -7.24
N GLU A 179 -17.14 -60.57 -8.29
CA GLU A 179 -17.24 -61.17 -9.61
C GLU A 179 -16.70 -62.60 -9.65
N ARG A 180 -15.58 -62.89 -8.97
CA ARG A 180 -15.08 -64.27 -8.79
C ARG A 180 -16.07 -65.14 -8.02
N ARG A 181 -16.72 -64.60 -6.97
CA ARG A 181 -17.79 -65.31 -6.26
C ARG A 181 -18.99 -65.58 -7.15
N LYS A 182 -19.36 -64.64 -8.04
CA LYS A 182 -20.41 -64.83 -9.05
C LYS A 182 -20.05 -65.86 -10.11
N SER A 183 -18.79 -65.95 -10.53
CA SER A 183 -18.35 -66.97 -11.50
C SER A 183 -18.14 -68.35 -10.88
N SER A 184 -17.94 -68.43 -9.56
CA SER A 184 -17.91 -69.68 -8.77
C SER A 184 -19.30 -70.21 -8.38
N ILE A 185 -20.38 -69.57 -8.84
CA ILE A 185 -21.74 -70.08 -8.71
C ILE A 185 -21.79 -71.44 -9.43
N HIS A 186 -22.08 -72.50 -8.67
CA HIS A 186 -22.11 -73.89 -9.13
C HIS A 186 -23.06 -74.04 -10.32
N SER A 187 -22.75 -74.98 -11.22
CA SER A 187 -23.58 -75.43 -12.36
C SER A 187 -25.08 -75.51 -12.00
N ASP A 188 -25.38 -75.93 -10.77
CA ASP A 188 -26.71 -76.26 -10.28
C ASP A 188 -27.59 -75.01 -10.04
N ASP A 189 -26.99 -73.87 -9.70
CA ASP A 189 -27.71 -72.59 -9.53
C ASP A 189 -28.13 -71.97 -10.86
N ARG A 190 -27.39 -72.27 -11.94
CA ARG A 190 -27.75 -71.86 -13.31
C ARG A 190 -28.96 -72.63 -13.81
N GLU A 191 -29.12 -73.87 -13.36
CA GLU A 191 -30.28 -74.72 -13.63
C GLU A 191 -31.51 -74.28 -12.81
N LEU A 192 -31.31 -73.86 -11.56
CA LEU A 192 -32.35 -73.29 -10.70
C LEU A 192 -32.91 -71.97 -11.27
N LEU A 193 -32.04 -71.07 -11.76
CA LEU A 193 -32.44 -69.81 -12.42
C LEU A 193 -33.13 -70.04 -13.77
N LYS A 194 -32.76 -71.10 -14.51
CA LYS A 194 -33.48 -71.55 -15.70
C LYS A 194 -34.86 -72.11 -15.37
N LYS A 195 -34.97 -72.89 -14.29
CA LYS A 195 -36.26 -73.42 -13.78
C LYS A 195 -37.20 -72.31 -13.31
N LEU A 196 -36.68 -71.29 -12.62
CA LEU A 196 -37.44 -70.12 -12.21
C LEU A 196 -37.94 -69.29 -13.41
N ARG A 197 -37.13 -69.13 -14.47
CA ARG A 197 -37.58 -68.50 -15.74
C ARG A 197 -38.58 -69.35 -16.53
N SER A 198 -38.46 -70.68 -16.51
CA SER A 198 -39.44 -71.55 -17.18
C SER A 198 -40.80 -71.60 -16.47
N LEU A 199 -40.84 -71.27 -15.17
CA LEU A 199 -42.09 -71.19 -14.40
C LEU A 199 -42.82 -69.85 -14.59
N SER A 200 -42.17 -68.82 -15.16
CA SER A 200 -42.82 -67.54 -15.46
C SER A 200 -43.44 -67.47 -16.85
N ASP A 201 -43.21 -68.46 -17.73
CA ASP A 201 -43.64 -68.45 -19.14
C ASP A 201 -44.82 -69.38 -19.46
N SER A 202 -45.47 -69.99 -18.46
CA SER A 202 -46.68 -70.81 -18.68
C SER A 202 -47.97 -70.08 -18.30
N SER A 203 -48.67 -69.68 -19.36
CA SER A 203 -50.13 -69.49 -19.46
C SER A 203 -50.70 -68.11 -19.11
N PHE A 204 -50.60 -67.21 -20.11
CA PHE A 204 -51.69 -66.31 -20.46
C PHE A 204 -52.65 -67.07 -21.40
N THR A 205 -53.91 -67.25 -21.00
CA THR A 205 -55.10 -66.96 -21.82
C THR A 205 -56.36 -67.05 -20.95
N ASP A 206 -57.21 -66.04 -21.13
CA ASP A 206 -58.58 -65.87 -20.60
C ASP A 206 -58.77 -65.54 -19.12
N ILE A 207 -59.01 -64.25 -18.83
CA ILE A 207 -60.35 -63.72 -18.49
C ILE A 207 -60.31 -62.18 -18.41
N GLN A 208 -61.41 -61.58 -18.84
CA GLN A 208 -61.71 -60.17 -18.94
C GLN A 208 -61.63 -59.37 -17.61
N ASN A 209 -61.40 -58.07 -17.78
CA ASN A 209 -61.63 -56.93 -16.87
C ASN A 209 -60.50 -56.49 -15.90
N PRO A 210 -60.04 -55.22 -15.98
CA PRO A 210 -58.97 -54.71 -15.13
C PRO A 210 -59.51 -54.15 -13.81
N LEU A 211 -59.19 -54.81 -12.69
CA LEU A 211 -59.23 -54.19 -11.36
C LEU A 211 -57.82 -54.11 -10.77
N GLN A 212 -57.20 -52.97 -11.08
CA GLN A 212 -56.37 -52.13 -10.22
C GLN A 212 -55.72 -52.78 -8.97
N MET A 213 -54.41 -53.05 -9.02
CA MET A 213 -53.53 -52.94 -7.86
C MET A 213 -52.22 -52.23 -8.24
N LYS A 214 -51.90 -51.16 -7.50
CA LYS A 214 -50.76 -50.25 -7.69
C LYS A 214 -49.45 -50.89 -7.23
N LEU A 215 -48.39 -50.75 -8.03
CA LEU A 215 -47.01 -50.98 -7.60
C LEU A 215 -46.38 -49.65 -7.13
N PRO A 216 -45.58 -49.61 -6.03
CA PRO A 216 -45.01 -48.37 -5.51
C PRO A 216 -43.99 -47.73 -6.47
N SER A 217 -44.16 -46.43 -6.70
CA SER A 217 -43.26 -45.58 -7.49
C SER A 217 -42.03 -45.18 -6.68
N TYR A 218 -40.83 -45.53 -7.15
CA TYR A 218 -39.59 -44.93 -6.66
C TYR A 218 -39.18 -43.76 -7.56
N PRO A 219 -38.75 -42.62 -6.99
CA PRO A 219 -38.39 -41.43 -7.77
C PRO A 219 -37.06 -41.63 -8.53
N SER A 220 -37.07 -41.22 -9.79
CA SER A 220 -35.91 -41.13 -10.68
C SER A 220 -34.97 -40.03 -10.21
N LEU A 221 -33.67 -40.35 -10.14
CA LEU A 221 -32.60 -39.35 -9.98
C LEU A 221 -32.29 -38.73 -11.34
N ASN A 222 -32.54 -37.43 -11.46
CA ASN A 222 -32.01 -36.60 -12.54
C ASN A 222 -30.51 -36.37 -12.29
N ASP A 223 -29.72 -36.55 -13.36
CA ASP A 223 -28.44 -35.89 -13.51
C ASP A 223 -28.67 -34.38 -13.63
N ILE A 224 -27.87 -33.58 -12.92
CA ILE A 224 -27.16 -32.38 -13.42
C ILE A 224 -26.10 -32.01 -12.37
N ALA A 225 -24.89 -31.85 -12.87
CA ALA A 225 -23.73 -31.37 -12.16
C ALA A 225 -23.68 -29.83 -12.09
N ILE A 226 -22.80 -29.34 -11.20
CA ILE A 226 -21.93 -28.15 -11.29
C ILE A 226 -22.07 -27.14 -10.13
N ALA A 227 -20.86 -26.78 -9.64
CA ALA A 227 -20.43 -25.58 -8.92
C ALA A 227 -20.40 -25.58 -7.38
N ASP A 228 -19.16 -25.76 -6.91
CA ASP A 228 -18.38 -24.80 -6.12
C ASP A 228 -18.66 -24.54 -4.62
N GLU A 229 -17.52 -24.35 -3.98
CA GLU A 229 -17.20 -24.01 -2.60
C GLU A 229 -18.20 -23.08 -1.90
N ASP A 230 -18.61 -23.40 -0.67
CA ASP A 230 -17.98 -22.87 0.54
C ASP A 230 -18.82 -23.19 1.78
N SER A 231 -18.20 -23.01 2.94
CA SER A 231 -18.80 -22.87 4.28
C SER A 231 -19.03 -24.14 5.12
N HIS A 232 -18.10 -24.28 6.05
CA HIS A 232 -18.35 -24.84 7.37
C HIS A 232 -19.54 -24.14 8.04
N THR A 233 -20.57 -24.90 8.40
CA THR A 233 -21.39 -24.63 9.60
C THR A 233 -21.67 -25.93 10.32
N GLU A 234 -21.09 -26.03 11.52
CA GLU A 234 -21.35 -27.07 12.51
C GLU A 234 -22.84 -27.12 12.87
N ALA A 235 -23.37 -28.34 12.91
CA ALA A 235 -24.70 -28.62 13.39
C ALA A 235 -24.80 -28.36 14.89
N MET A 236 -25.81 -27.54 15.26
CA MET A 236 -26.33 -27.38 16.61
C MET A 236 -26.72 -28.72 17.24
N LEU A 237 -26.28 -28.94 18.47
CA LEU A 237 -27.05 -29.68 19.47
C LEU A 237 -27.03 -28.88 20.79
N LYS A 238 -28.16 -28.23 21.09
CA LYS A 238 -28.67 -27.96 22.45
C LYS A 238 -29.78 -29.01 22.73
N PRO A 239 -30.29 -29.25 23.95
CA PRO A 239 -30.16 -28.45 25.18
C PRO A 239 -29.96 -29.26 26.50
N LYS A 240 -29.67 -28.57 27.62
CA LYS A 240 -30.53 -28.58 28.82
C LYS A 240 -30.03 -27.63 29.91
N ASP A 241 -30.99 -26.89 30.45
CA ASP A 241 -30.91 -25.83 31.46
C ASP A 241 -30.66 -26.37 32.88
N THR A 242 -29.98 -25.58 33.73
CA THR A 242 -30.56 -24.88 34.91
C THR A 242 -29.47 -24.30 35.84
N PRO A 243 -29.79 -23.30 36.68
CA PRO A 243 -28.91 -22.18 37.01
C PRO A 243 -28.33 -22.24 38.42
N PHE A 244 -27.16 -21.64 38.67
CA PHE A 244 -26.83 -21.14 40.01
C PHE A 244 -25.89 -19.93 40.00
N SER A 245 -26.19 -19.07 40.99
CA SER A 245 -25.72 -17.72 41.27
C SER A 245 -24.28 -17.64 41.79
N SER A 246 -23.66 -16.49 41.53
CA SER A 246 -22.67 -15.71 42.31
C SER A 246 -21.93 -16.37 43.49
N LEU A 247 -20.58 -16.34 43.47
CA LEU A 247 -19.74 -15.59 44.44
C LEU A 247 -18.22 -15.76 44.21
N ASN A 248 -17.50 -14.64 44.32
CA ASN A 248 -16.14 -14.43 44.86
C ASN A 248 -14.94 -15.21 44.29
N LYS A 249 -13.96 -14.56 43.63
CA LYS A 249 -12.91 -13.66 44.19
C LYS A 249 -11.83 -14.45 44.94
N LEU A 250 -10.67 -14.68 44.31
CA LEU A 250 -9.32 -14.41 44.85
C LEU A 250 -8.21 -14.90 43.88
N THR A 251 -7.24 -13.99 43.65
CA THR A 251 -5.81 -14.21 43.32
C THR A 251 -5.48 -14.86 41.96
N GLN A 252 -4.50 -14.40 41.17
CA GLN A 252 -3.34 -13.57 41.45
C GLN A 252 -2.81 -12.97 40.13
N SER A 253 -2.18 -11.81 40.28
CA SER A 253 -1.49 -10.99 39.29
C SER A 253 -0.65 -11.74 38.23
N PHE A 254 -1.00 -11.52 36.96
CA PHE A 254 -0.01 -11.42 35.89
C PHE A 254 -0.32 -10.16 35.08
N SER A 255 0.61 -9.22 35.13
CA SER A 255 0.61 -8.01 34.32
C SER A 255 0.73 -8.40 32.85
N SER A 256 -0.40 -8.53 32.16
CA SER A 256 -0.40 -8.49 30.70
C SER A 256 -0.06 -7.06 30.29
N SER A 257 1.17 -6.83 29.88
CA SER A 257 1.51 -5.69 29.05
C SER A 257 0.52 -5.69 27.88
N LYS A 258 -0.38 -4.69 27.87
CA LYS A 258 -1.14 -4.38 26.67
C LYS A 258 -0.10 -4.03 25.61
N MET A 259 0.15 -4.94 24.67
CA MET A 259 0.66 -4.54 23.37
C MET A 259 -0.38 -3.57 22.81
N THR A 260 -0.10 -2.28 22.91
CA THR A 260 -0.78 -1.28 22.10
C THR A 260 -0.48 -1.65 20.65
N GLN A 261 -1.43 -2.28 19.97
CA GLN A 261 -1.40 -2.30 18.51
C GLN A 261 -1.41 -0.84 18.08
N ASP A 262 -0.27 -0.36 17.60
CA ASP A 262 -0.13 1.01 17.12
C ASP A 262 -1.04 1.15 15.90
N VAL A 263 -2.08 1.97 16.03
CA VAL A 263 -3.11 2.12 14.99
C VAL A 263 -2.55 3.00 13.88
N ASN A 264 -1.89 2.39 12.90
CA ASN A 264 -1.40 3.06 11.70
C ASN A 264 -2.49 3.23 10.64
N HIS A 265 -2.47 4.35 9.93
CA HIS A 265 -3.31 4.56 8.75
C HIS A 265 -2.91 3.57 7.65
N LYS A 266 -3.88 2.83 7.13
CA LYS A 266 -3.64 1.86 6.05
C LYS A 266 -3.44 2.59 4.71
N THR A 267 -2.37 2.27 4.00
CA THR A 267 -2.18 2.72 2.61
C THR A 267 -3.12 1.96 1.69
N MET A 268 -3.99 2.68 0.98
CA MET A 268 -5.04 2.11 0.14
C MET A 268 -4.98 2.61 -1.31
N ASN A 269 -4.19 3.65 -1.58
CA ASN A 269 -4.06 4.27 -2.89
C ASN A 269 -2.67 3.96 -3.45
N PHE A 270 -2.59 3.88 -4.77
CA PHE A 270 -1.35 3.59 -5.49
C PHE A 270 -1.24 4.50 -6.71
N THR A 271 -0.01 4.76 -7.15
CA THR A 271 0.25 5.36 -8.45
C THR A 271 -0.12 4.38 -9.55
N GLU A 272 -0.16 4.88 -10.78
CA GLU A 272 -0.41 4.09 -11.99
C GLU A 272 0.63 2.97 -12.16
N GLY A 273 1.86 3.17 -11.66
CA GLY A 273 2.95 2.20 -11.62
C GLY A 273 2.93 1.27 -10.41
N GLY A 274 1.93 1.36 -9.54
CA GLY A 274 1.76 0.51 -8.36
C GLY A 274 2.54 0.95 -7.12
N ALA A 275 3.13 2.15 -7.10
CA ALA A 275 3.78 2.67 -5.90
C ALA A 275 2.73 3.14 -4.88
N PRO A 276 2.87 2.81 -3.58
CA PRO A 276 1.88 3.20 -2.57
C PRO A 276 1.83 4.72 -2.36
N LEU A 277 0.63 5.26 -2.13
CA LEU A 277 0.36 6.65 -1.80
C LEU A 277 -0.32 6.75 -0.43
N ARG A 278 0.34 7.38 0.54
CA ARG A 278 -0.26 7.66 1.85
C ARG A 278 -1.39 8.66 1.74
N THR A 279 -2.32 8.58 2.69
CA THR A 279 -3.44 9.52 2.72
C THR A 279 -2.96 10.91 3.15
N ILE A 280 -3.36 11.95 2.42
CA ILE A 280 -3.22 13.36 2.82
C ILE A 280 -4.56 13.86 3.35
N PHE A 281 -4.59 14.35 4.57
CA PHE A 281 -5.73 15.06 5.14
C PHE A 281 -5.59 16.56 4.88
N LEU A 282 -6.54 17.13 4.13
CA LEU A 282 -6.61 18.53 3.75
C LEU A 282 -7.72 19.22 4.57
N PRO A 283 -7.43 20.30 5.33
CA PRO A 283 -8.48 21.09 5.99
C PRO A 283 -9.46 21.68 4.97
N ALA A 284 -10.76 21.49 5.20
CA ALA A 284 -11.81 21.97 4.28
C ALA A 284 -11.82 23.51 4.15
N GLU A 285 -11.44 24.20 5.22
CA GLU A 285 -11.43 25.66 5.34
C GLU A 285 -10.21 26.30 4.65
N LEU A 286 -9.25 25.50 4.18
CA LEU A 286 -7.98 25.96 3.61
C LEU A 286 -8.19 26.77 2.33
N SER A 287 -9.00 26.25 1.39
CA SER A 287 -9.24 26.92 0.10
C SER A 287 -9.92 28.27 0.26
N ASP A 288 -10.89 28.36 1.17
CA ASP A 288 -11.63 29.59 1.42
C ASP A 288 -10.74 30.65 2.09
N SER A 289 -9.95 30.23 3.08
CA SER A 289 -9.00 31.11 3.75
C SER A 289 -7.92 31.61 2.78
N PHE A 290 -7.42 30.74 1.91
CA PHE A 290 -6.48 31.11 0.85
C PHE A 290 -7.07 32.13 -0.12
N LEU A 291 -8.32 31.91 -0.59
CA LEU A 291 -9.00 32.84 -1.49
C LEU A 291 -9.23 34.22 -0.86
N GLN A 292 -9.49 34.31 0.45
CA GLN A 292 -9.58 35.60 1.14
C GLN A 292 -8.24 36.35 1.11
N ILE A 293 -7.12 35.64 1.31
CA ILE A 293 -5.78 36.23 1.29
C ILE A 293 -5.37 36.64 -0.13
N ALA A 294 -5.75 35.84 -1.14
CA ALA A 294 -5.47 36.10 -2.55
C ALA A 294 -6.42 37.16 -3.17
N LYS A 295 -7.49 37.54 -2.48
CA LYS A 295 -8.60 38.35 -3.02
C LYS A 295 -8.16 39.60 -3.79
N SER A 296 -7.21 40.37 -3.23
CA SER A 296 -6.71 41.59 -3.88
C SER A 296 -6.08 41.28 -5.24
N ASN A 297 -5.21 40.27 -5.30
CA ASN A 297 -4.57 39.83 -6.55
C ASN A 297 -5.61 39.26 -7.51
N THR A 298 -6.51 38.41 -7.03
CA THR A 298 -7.58 37.81 -7.85
C THR A 298 -8.46 38.89 -8.49
N MET A 299 -8.84 39.94 -7.76
CA MET A 299 -9.60 41.08 -8.31
C MET A 299 -8.83 41.83 -9.39
N ASN A 300 -7.50 41.90 -9.26
CA ASN A 300 -6.60 42.48 -10.26
C ASN A 300 -6.22 41.49 -11.38
N LYS A 301 -6.85 40.32 -11.44
CA LYS A 301 -6.56 39.24 -12.41
C LYS A 301 -5.12 38.74 -12.33
N LEU A 302 -4.55 38.75 -11.14
CA LEU A 302 -3.22 38.23 -10.84
C LEU A 302 -3.33 36.93 -10.07
N GLU A 303 -2.53 35.93 -10.47
CA GLU A 303 -2.41 34.68 -9.75
C GLU A 303 -1.71 34.89 -8.40
N THR A 304 -1.95 33.97 -7.49
CA THR A 304 -1.30 33.92 -6.18
C THR A 304 -1.09 32.45 -5.85
N CYS A 305 0.07 32.09 -5.31
CA CYS A 305 0.37 30.77 -4.78
C CYS A 305 0.60 30.79 -3.26
N GLY A 306 0.42 29.61 -2.67
CA GLY A 306 0.79 29.27 -1.32
C GLY A 306 1.36 27.86 -1.24
N ILE A 307 2.13 27.58 -0.21
CA ILE A 307 2.79 26.29 0.03
C ILE A 307 2.05 25.53 1.12
N LEU A 308 1.75 24.27 0.84
CA LEU A 308 1.06 23.36 1.75
C LEU A 308 2.11 22.65 2.61
N VAL A 309 2.07 22.90 3.91
CA VAL A 309 3.04 22.34 4.85
C VAL A 309 2.30 21.54 5.92
N GLY A 310 2.87 20.41 6.31
CA GLY A 310 2.18 19.46 7.17
C GLY A 310 3.09 18.49 7.89
N LYS A 311 2.46 17.60 8.66
CA LYS A 311 3.16 16.58 9.44
C LYS A 311 2.77 15.21 8.95
N LEU A 312 3.74 14.30 9.00
CA LEU A 312 3.45 12.88 8.99
C LEU A 312 2.98 12.48 10.40
N ASN A 313 2.01 11.58 10.46
CA ASN A 313 1.58 10.95 11.70
C ASN A 313 0.93 9.61 11.35
N ARG A 314 1.47 8.51 11.89
CA ARG A 314 0.88 7.17 11.77
C ARG A 314 0.63 6.78 10.32
N ASN A 315 1.59 7.03 9.42
CA ASN A 315 1.50 6.71 7.99
C ASN A 315 0.41 7.50 7.22
N ALA A 316 0.00 8.66 7.73
CA ALA A 316 -0.79 9.64 6.96
C ALA A 316 -0.23 11.04 7.14
N PHE A 317 -0.43 11.88 6.14
CA PHE A 317 -0.05 13.28 6.17
C PHE A 317 -1.22 14.15 6.57
N PHE A 318 -0.94 15.18 7.35
CA PHE A 318 -1.92 16.19 7.74
C PHE A 318 -1.38 17.55 7.33
N ILE A 319 -2.05 18.21 6.38
CA ILE A 319 -1.78 19.61 6.07
C ILE A 319 -2.23 20.43 7.28
N THR A 320 -1.28 21.15 7.89
CA THR A 320 -1.49 21.91 9.12
C THR A 320 -1.12 23.38 8.98
N HIS A 321 -0.35 23.72 7.94
CA HIS A 321 0.14 25.06 7.69
C HIS A 321 -0.09 25.44 6.21
N LEU A 322 -0.52 26.68 5.99
CA LEU A 322 -0.53 27.33 4.68
C LEU A 322 0.43 28.52 4.76
N LEU A 323 1.48 28.49 3.95
CA LEU A 323 2.45 29.58 3.86
C LEU A 323 2.22 30.37 2.58
N ILE A 324 2.16 31.69 2.67
CA ILE A 324 2.07 32.57 1.49
C ILE A 324 3.43 33.25 1.32
N PRO A 325 4.31 32.74 0.43
CA PRO A 325 5.63 33.31 0.25
C PRO A 325 5.57 34.67 -0.45
N GLU A 326 6.66 35.45 -0.33
CA GLU A 326 6.97 36.48 -1.32
C GLU A 326 6.94 35.87 -2.71
N GLN A 327 6.35 36.57 -3.67
CA GLN A 327 6.11 36.02 -5.00
C GLN A 327 5.94 37.13 -6.04
N ASP A 328 6.28 36.81 -7.29
CA ASP A 328 5.89 37.57 -8.47
C ASP A 328 4.60 37.00 -9.03
N SER A 329 3.61 37.86 -9.23
CA SER A 329 2.30 37.48 -9.74
C SER A 329 2.06 38.11 -11.11
N THR A 330 1.65 37.28 -12.07
CA THR A 330 1.11 37.70 -13.38
C THR A 330 -0.29 37.13 -13.56
N SER A 331 -0.92 37.36 -14.72
CA SER A 331 -2.24 36.78 -15.01
C SER A 331 -2.24 35.28 -15.33
N GLU A 332 -1.06 34.68 -15.52
CA GLU A 332 -0.89 33.28 -15.95
C GLU A 332 0.17 32.52 -15.15
N THR A 333 0.88 33.20 -14.24
CA THR A 333 1.92 32.60 -13.40
C THR A 333 2.02 33.28 -12.04
N CYS A 334 2.46 32.50 -11.06
CA CYS A 334 2.97 32.99 -9.79
C CYS A 334 4.27 32.26 -9.41
N SER A 335 5.35 33.02 -9.23
CA SER A 335 6.68 32.48 -8.94
C SER A 335 7.14 32.91 -7.56
N THR A 336 7.58 31.96 -6.74
CA THR A 336 8.12 32.22 -5.41
C THR A 336 9.39 33.06 -5.48
N LYS A 337 9.50 34.01 -4.56
CA LYS A 337 10.70 34.80 -4.28
C LYS A 337 11.26 34.38 -2.93
N ASP A 338 12.58 34.45 -2.81
CA ASP A 338 13.29 34.28 -1.55
C ASP A 338 12.87 33.01 -0.77
N GLU A 339 13.01 31.86 -1.41
CA GLU A 339 12.65 30.56 -0.83
C GLU A 339 13.43 30.26 0.47
N GLU A 340 14.57 30.92 0.69
CA GLU A 340 15.40 30.77 1.90
C GLU A 340 14.61 31.11 3.15
N LYS A 341 13.93 32.26 3.19
CA LYS A 341 13.09 32.65 4.33
C LYS A 341 11.96 31.66 4.61
N MET A 342 11.38 31.09 3.56
CA MET A 342 10.31 30.10 3.69
C MET A 342 10.85 28.81 4.33
N PHE A 343 12.00 28.31 3.86
CA PHE A 343 12.64 27.14 4.46
C PHE A 343 13.05 27.39 5.91
N GLU A 344 13.64 28.55 6.21
CA GLU A 344 13.99 28.95 7.58
C GLU A 344 12.77 29.01 8.49
N TYR A 345 11.64 29.54 8.01
CA TYR A 345 10.39 29.54 8.78
C TYR A 345 9.92 28.12 9.10
N ILE A 346 9.91 27.23 8.11
CA ILE A 346 9.51 25.82 8.29
C ILE A 346 10.42 25.14 9.33
N ASP A 347 11.74 25.31 9.19
CA ASP A 347 12.73 24.71 10.10
C ASP A 347 12.61 25.23 11.54
N ASN A 348 12.31 26.52 11.71
CA ASN A 348 12.15 27.13 13.04
C ASN A 348 10.83 26.77 13.73
N GLU A 349 9.75 26.61 12.97
CA GLU A 349 8.44 26.24 13.53
C GLU A 349 8.46 24.80 14.08
N ASP A 350 8.87 23.84 13.23
CA ASP A 350 9.00 22.45 13.63
C ASP A 350 9.85 21.68 12.59
N PRO A 351 10.95 21.02 13.01
CA PRO A 351 11.82 20.28 12.11
C PRO A 351 11.15 19.09 11.42
N ASP A 352 9.96 18.66 11.85
CA ASP A 352 9.28 17.49 11.30
C ASP A 352 8.22 17.86 10.25
N LEU A 353 8.22 19.12 9.80
CA LEU A 353 7.32 19.60 8.76
C LEU A 353 7.79 19.18 7.36
N PHE A 354 6.83 18.70 6.58
CA PHE A 354 6.94 18.32 5.18
C PHE A 354 6.27 19.36 4.31
N ILE A 355 6.88 19.64 3.15
CA ILE A 355 6.20 20.32 2.04
C ILE A 355 5.36 19.26 1.33
N LEU A 356 4.04 19.40 1.43
CA LEU A 356 3.05 18.43 0.93
C LEU A 356 2.46 18.82 -0.43
N GLY A 357 2.84 19.98 -0.95
CA GLY A 357 2.31 20.49 -2.20
C GLY A 357 2.17 22.01 -2.18
N TRP A 358 1.32 22.50 -3.08
CA TRP A 358 1.09 23.92 -3.28
C TRP A 358 -0.35 24.18 -3.72
N ILE A 359 -0.79 25.41 -3.55
CA ILE A 359 -2.11 25.90 -3.94
C ILE A 359 -1.95 27.18 -4.74
N HIS A 360 -2.70 27.37 -5.82
CA HIS A 360 -2.74 28.63 -6.55
C HIS A 360 -4.12 29.00 -7.07
N THR A 361 -4.25 30.23 -7.53
CA THR A 361 -5.48 30.76 -8.12
C THR A 361 -5.38 30.83 -9.63
N HIS A 362 -6.47 30.51 -10.31
CA HIS A 362 -6.76 30.88 -11.70
C HIS A 362 -7.87 31.93 -11.70
N PRO A 363 -7.55 33.24 -11.62
CA PRO A 363 -8.55 34.29 -11.45
C PRO A 363 -9.59 34.33 -12.58
N THR A 364 -9.16 34.02 -13.81
CA THR A 364 -9.99 34.12 -15.02
C THR A 364 -10.12 32.80 -15.77
N GLN A 365 -9.24 31.82 -15.52
CA GLN A 365 -9.20 30.54 -16.21
C GLN A 365 -9.99 29.47 -15.45
N SER A 366 -10.34 28.39 -16.15
CA SER A 366 -11.00 27.22 -15.55
C SER A 366 -10.05 26.46 -14.61
N CYS A 367 -10.57 25.48 -13.86
CA CYS A 367 -9.79 24.67 -12.93
C CYS A 367 -9.10 23.48 -13.63
N PHE A 368 -7.82 23.65 -13.98
CA PHE A 368 -6.95 22.64 -14.61
C PHE A 368 -5.48 22.90 -14.25
N LEU A 369 -4.56 21.98 -14.57
CA LEU A 369 -3.12 22.26 -14.50
C LEU A 369 -2.60 22.78 -15.86
N SER A 370 -2.09 24.00 -15.87
CA SER A 370 -1.41 24.60 -17.02
C SER A 370 -0.10 23.88 -17.35
N SER A 371 0.50 24.17 -18.51
CA SER A 371 1.84 23.65 -18.83
C SER A 371 2.87 23.98 -17.75
N ILE A 372 2.81 25.20 -17.19
CA ILE A 372 3.75 25.66 -16.18
C ILE A 372 3.48 24.93 -14.87
N ASP A 373 2.20 24.73 -14.52
CA ASP A 373 1.80 24.00 -13.31
C ASP A 373 2.27 22.55 -13.33
N LEU A 374 2.23 21.88 -14.50
CA LEU A 374 2.73 20.51 -14.64
C LEU A 374 4.22 20.44 -14.30
N HIS A 375 5.03 21.39 -14.80
CA HIS A 375 6.47 21.46 -14.50
C HIS A 375 6.76 21.80 -13.04
N THR A 376 6.00 22.73 -12.46
CA THR A 376 6.07 23.05 -11.03
C THR A 376 5.73 21.84 -10.19
N GLN A 377 4.60 21.19 -10.45
CA GLN A 377 4.14 20.01 -9.73
C GLN A 377 5.10 18.83 -9.83
N ASN A 378 5.75 18.63 -10.99
CA ASN A 378 6.78 17.61 -11.15
C ASN A 378 7.91 17.75 -10.13
N SER A 379 8.34 18.99 -9.86
CA SER A 379 9.41 19.27 -8.91
C SER A 379 9.02 18.87 -7.48
N TYR A 380 7.78 19.17 -7.06
CA TYR A 380 7.27 18.72 -5.76
C TYR A 380 7.11 17.21 -5.68
N GLN A 381 6.58 16.58 -6.73
CA GLN A 381 6.20 15.18 -6.70
C GLN A 381 7.39 14.22 -6.87
N ILE A 382 8.49 14.67 -7.49
CA ILE A 382 9.78 13.96 -7.45
C ILE A 382 10.32 13.85 -6.01
N MET A 383 10.11 14.89 -5.21
CA MET A 383 10.59 14.93 -3.81
C MET A 383 9.67 14.15 -2.89
N LEU A 384 8.35 14.22 -3.12
CA LEU A 384 7.34 13.50 -2.35
C LEU A 384 6.24 12.98 -3.29
N ASN A 385 6.15 11.66 -3.46
CA ASN A 385 5.18 11.04 -4.36
C ASN A 385 3.73 11.46 -4.09
N GLU A 386 3.37 11.69 -2.82
CA GLU A 386 2.03 12.14 -2.44
C GLU A 386 1.75 13.61 -2.71
N ALA A 387 2.73 14.43 -3.10
CA ALA A 387 2.55 15.87 -3.24
C ALA A 387 1.39 16.25 -4.16
N ILE A 388 0.69 17.34 -3.83
CA ILE A 388 -0.52 17.78 -4.54
C ILE A 388 -0.42 19.23 -5.04
N ALA A 389 -1.10 19.49 -6.15
CA ALA A 389 -1.36 20.85 -6.66
C ALA A 389 -2.85 21.16 -6.50
N ILE A 390 -3.17 22.21 -5.75
CA ILE A 390 -4.55 22.68 -5.58
C ILE A 390 -4.77 23.90 -6.48
N VAL A 391 -5.80 23.86 -7.32
CA VAL A 391 -6.17 24.97 -8.19
C VAL A 391 -7.52 25.53 -7.77
N CYS A 392 -7.55 26.80 -7.39
CA CYS A 392 -8.76 27.55 -7.10
C CYS A 392 -9.16 28.39 -8.32
N SER A 393 -10.31 28.11 -8.92
CA SER A 393 -10.90 28.89 -10.03
C SER A 393 -12.12 29.66 -9.51
N PRO A 394 -11.95 30.88 -8.96
CA PRO A 394 -13.03 31.63 -8.33
C PRO A 394 -14.07 32.17 -9.32
N SER A 395 -13.73 32.32 -10.61
CA SER A 395 -14.63 32.88 -11.64
C SER A 395 -15.97 32.13 -11.74
N ASP A 396 -17.09 32.87 -11.70
CA ASP A 396 -18.45 32.31 -11.81
C ASP A 396 -18.80 31.72 -13.17
N GLN A 397 -17.92 31.93 -14.16
CA GLN A 397 -18.08 31.34 -15.49
C GLN A 397 -17.86 29.82 -15.49
N PHE A 398 -17.15 29.28 -14.49
CA PHE A 398 -16.79 27.86 -14.44
C PHE A 398 -17.46 27.15 -13.25
N PRO A 399 -17.99 25.93 -13.46
CA PRO A 399 -18.65 25.17 -12.40
C PRO A 399 -17.65 24.55 -11.41
N LYS A 400 -16.48 24.11 -11.87
CA LYS A 400 -15.44 23.52 -11.01
C LYS A 400 -14.60 24.63 -10.38
N LYS A 401 -14.86 24.90 -9.09
CA LYS A 401 -14.18 25.96 -8.32
C LYS A 401 -12.87 25.52 -7.67
N LEU A 402 -12.74 24.24 -7.38
CA LEU A 402 -11.58 23.66 -6.70
C LEU A 402 -11.19 22.34 -7.39
N GLY A 403 -9.89 22.16 -7.59
CA GLY A 403 -9.32 20.91 -8.07
C GLY A 403 -8.09 20.57 -7.26
N VAL A 404 -7.93 19.28 -6.95
CA VAL A 404 -6.76 18.77 -6.24
C VAL A 404 -6.13 17.72 -7.14
N PHE A 405 -4.94 18.00 -7.62
CA PHE A 405 -4.31 17.25 -8.70
C PHE A 405 -2.95 16.70 -8.29
N ARG A 406 -2.53 15.66 -8.99
CA ARG A 406 -1.15 15.16 -9.03
C ARG A 406 -0.79 14.76 -10.46
N LEU A 407 0.50 14.70 -10.78
CA LEU A 407 0.94 14.02 -11.99
C LEU A 407 0.70 12.51 -11.86
N THR A 408 0.43 11.85 -12.98
CA THR A 408 0.42 10.40 -13.05
C THR A 408 1.85 9.86 -13.02
N ASP A 409 2.05 8.66 -12.47
CA ASP A 409 3.37 8.05 -12.36
C ASP A 409 3.28 6.54 -12.60
N PRO A 410 3.44 6.07 -13.85
CA PRO A 410 3.58 6.82 -15.13
C PRO A 410 2.22 7.25 -15.76
N PRO A 411 2.16 8.05 -16.85
CA PRO A 411 3.26 8.63 -17.62
C PRO A 411 3.69 10.05 -17.23
N GLY A 412 2.93 10.77 -16.40
CA GLY A 412 3.14 12.18 -16.08
C GLY A 412 4.55 12.53 -15.63
N ILE A 413 5.01 11.93 -14.54
CA ILE A 413 6.35 12.20 -13.96
C ILE A 413 7.46 11.96 -14.99
N PRO A 414 7.57 10.80 -15.67
CA PRO A 414 8.56 10.59 -16.72
C PRO A 414 8.48 11.60 -17.87
N THR A 415 7.28 11.94 -18.35
CA THR A 415 7.12 12.85 -19.50
C THR A 415 7.59 14.26 -19.16
N ILE A 416 7.13 14.80 -18.03
CA ILE A 416 7.47 16.18 -17.65
C ILE A 416 8.95 16.29 -17.26
N THR A 417 9.49 15.29 -16.55
CA THR A 417 10.92 15.25 -16.19
C THR A 417 11.85 15.28 -17.40
N ASN A 418 11.47 14.62 -18.50
CA ASN A 418 12.28 14.56 -19.71
C ASN A 418 12.04 15.74 -20.67
N CYS A 419 11.11 16.65 -20.35
CA CYS A 419 10.84 17.80 -21.19
C CYS A 419 11.90 18.90 -20.99
N SER A 420 12.44 19.42 -22.09
CA SER A 420 13.43 20.52 -22.11
C SER A 420 12.92 21.80 -22.76
N LYS A 421 11.63 21.86 -23.12
CA LYS A 421 11.02 23.05 -23.75
C LYS A 421 10.90 24.18 -22.75
N THR A 422 11.12 25.40 -23.20
CA THR A 422 11.02 26.63 -22.40
C THR A 422 9.74 27.39 -22.72
N GLY A 423 9.28 28.22 -21.78
CA GLY A 423 8.03 28.97 -21.91
C GLY A 423 6.79 28.07 -21.91
N PHE A 424 5.63 28.66 -22.21
CA PHE A 424 4.37 27.94 -22.28
C PHE A 424 4.33 27.03 -23.52
N HIS A 425 4.14 25.72 -23.34
CA HIS A 425 4.11 24.75 -24.43
C HIS A 425 3.14 23.59 -24.18
N PRO A 426 2.53 23.02 -25.23
CA PRO A 426 1.67 21.85 -25.06
C PRO A 426 2.50 20.57 -24.85
N HIS A 427 1.90 19.64 -24.10
CA HIS A 427 2.27 18.23 -24.07
C HIS A 427 1.17 17.41 -24.72
N HIS A 428 1.54 16.42 -25.54
CA HIS A 428 0.59 15.66 -26.35
C HIS A 428 0.23 14.31 -25.73
N GLU A 429 1.02 13.88 -24.76
CA GLU A 429 0.81 12.67 -23.99
C GLU A 429 -0.52 12.79 -23.21
N PRO A 430 -1.42 11.80 -23.32
CA PRO A 430 -2.66 11.81 -22.57
C PRO A 430 -2.40 11.48 -21.10
N ASN A 431 -3.34 11.87 -20.23
CA ASN A 431 -3.36 11.49 -18.81
C ASN A 431 -2.09 11.85 -18.04
N LEU A 432 -1.50 13.02 -18.29
CA LEU A 432 -0.31 13.49 -17.57
C LEU A 432 -0.58 13.80 -16.10
N TYR A 433 -1.81 14.15 -15.77
CA TYR A 433 -2.24 14.44 -14.41
C TYR A 433 -3.64 13.90 -14.18
N THR A 434 -3.99 13.74 -12.92
CA THR A 434 -5.30 13.26 -12.47
C THR A 434 -5.76 14.02 -11.24
N ASP A 435 -7.08 14.07 -11.02
CA ASP A 435 -7.64 14.44 -9.72
C ASP A 435 -7.25 13.37 -8.69
N CYS A 436 -6.98 13.80 -7.47
CA CYS A 436 -6.59 12.91 -6.37
C CYS A 436 -7.43 13.10 -5.10
N ASN A 437 -8.56 13.81 -5.21
CA ASN A 437 -9.51 13.94 -4.13
C ASN A 437 -10.34 12.66 -3.94
N ARG A 438 -10.50 12.25 -2.68
CA ARG A 438 -11.36 11.14 -2.31
C ARG A 438 -12.81 11.61 -2.28
N ILE A 439 -13.63 11.03 -3.16
CA ILE A 439 -15.04 11.43 -3.32
C ILE A 439 -15.84 11.06 -2.06
N SER A 440 -15.55 9.92 -1.44
CA SER A 440 -16.18 9.51 -0.19
C SER A 440 -15.33 8.50 0.58
N ASN A 441 -15.62 8.34 1.89
CA ASN A 441 -14.99 7.30 2.71
C ASN A 441 -15.24 5.87 2.20
N LYS A 442 -16.25 5.67 1.35
CA LYS A 442 -16.57 4.36 0.74
C LYS A 442 -15.83 4.13 -0.58
N GLN A 443 -15.46 5.20 -1.29
CA GLN A 443 -14.75 5.19 -2.57
C GLN A 443 -13.31 5.61 -2.34
N VAL A 444 -12.57 4.76 -1.62
CA VAL A 444 -11.21 5.03 -1.19
C VAL A 444 -10.23 5.06 -2.36
N ASP A 445 -10.54 4.30 -3.42
CA ASP A 445 -9.77 4.14 -4.65
C ASP A 445 -9.70 5.39 -5.52
N THR A 446 -10.61 6.37 -5.33
CA THR A 446 -10.67 7.56 -6.21
C THR A 446 -9.54 8.55 -5.98
N GLY A 447 -8.88 8.53 -4.81
CA GLY A 447 -7.86 9.50 -4.47
C GLY A 447 -7.25 9.32 -3.09
N HIS A 448 -6.00 9.75 -2.94
CA HIS A 448 -5.27 9.70 -1.68
C HIS A 448 -5.49 10.94 -0.80
N VAL A 449 -6.20 11.97 -1.28
CA VAL A 449 -6.51 13.17 -0.49
C VAL A 449 -7.89 13.07 0.13
N VAL A 450 -8.01 13.37 1.43
CA VAL A 450 -9.28 13.45 2.15
C VAL A 450 -9.47 14.86 2.66
N ILE A 451 -10.47 15.56 2.10
CA ILE A 451 -10.88 16.88 2.60
C ILE A 451 -11.74 16.69 3.83
N LYS A 452 -11.37 17.32 4.95
CA LYS A 452 -12.07 17.16 6.23
C LYS A 452 -12.13 18.48 7.01
N ALA A 453 -13.31 18.80 7.51
CA ALA A 453 -13.54 19.96 8.38
C ALA A 453 -13.00 19.73 9.80
N GLY A 454 -12.69 20.83 10.49
CA GLY A 454 -12.24 20.79 11.88
C GLY A 454 -10.81 20.30 12.08
N LEU A 455 -10.01 20.24 11.01
CA LEU A 455 -8.56 20.04 11.11
C LEU A 455 -7.86 21.36 11.49
N PRO A 456 -6.82 21.33 12.32
CA PRO A 456 -6.09 22.54 12.68
C PRO A 456 -5.36 23.10 11.46
N LEU A 457 -5.55 24.39 11.19
CA LEU A 457 -4.87 25.12 10.12
C LEU A 457 -4.26 26.40 10.69
N LYS A 458 -2.95 26.53 10.53
CA LYS A 458 -2.19 27.77 10.76
C LYS A 458 -1.88 28.41 9.42
N ILE A 459 -2.03 29.73 9.32
CA ILE A 459 -1.72 30.46 8.09
C ILE A 459 -0.67 31.51 8.41
N LYS A 460 0.39 31.54 7.60
CA LYS A 460 1.45 32.53 7.71
C LYS A 460 1.65 33.21 6.35
N ASP A 461 1.39 34.51 6.31
CA ASP A 461 1.76 35.36 5.18
C ASP A 461 3.18 35.89 5.39
N LEU A 462 4.08 35.60 4.46
CA LEU A 462 5.48 36.02 4.46
C LEU A 462 5.74 37.20 3.52
N ARG A 463 4.71 37.73 2.86
CA ARG A 463 4.79 38.94 2.02
C ARG A 463 4.81 40.24 2.83
N ALA A 464 4.44 40.16 4.11
CA ALA A 464 4.16 41.28 5.01
C ALA A 464 5.31 41.58 5.96
#